data_AF-A0A7C6FES4-F1
#
_entry.id   AF-A0A7C6FES4-F1
#
_cell.length_a   1.000
_cell.length_b   1.000
_cell.length_c   1.000
_cell.angle_alpha   90.00
_cell.angle_beta   90.00
_cell.angle_gamma   90.00
#
_symmetry.space_group_name_H-M   'P 1'
#
loop_
_entity.id
_entity.type
_entity.pdbx_description
1 polymer ?
#
loop_
_entity_poly.entity_id
_entity_poly.type
_entity_poly.pdbx_seq_one_letter_code
_entity_poly.pdbx_strand_id
1 'polypeptide(L)'
;AETDFVAKRTPMQEREFERYEKMFHQVHQELKEGKRTIRKFEDVEQNLKENRFYLLDGLLLYLESVDIGRDNVQLGENTRRRLDGRTRTIFENGILSNMLYRSLGKSLYSKGKLISEAIDLYTEDLFVNAYCVNEKDVQTGWIYVVKSKSDNPNISTIKDLYKIGFSTTSVKERIKNAKNEATYLFADVKIVATYKIYNRNADKLENLLHRFFANACLNLDLFDDKGQRTTPREWFVVPFDVIDEAINLILNSNIVNYEYDVENQKIKLRS
;
A
#
# COMPACT_ATOMS: atom_id res chain seq x y z
N ALA A 1 8.44 36.49 -32.00
CA ALA A 1 7.99 36.36 -30.61
C ALA A 1 6.67 35.62 -30.64
N GLU A 2 6.72 34.29 -30.50
CA GLU A 2 5.50 33.47 -30.46
C GLU A 2 4.86 33.62 -29.09
N THR A 3 3.56 33.88 -29.14
CA THR A 3 2.67 34.24 -28.04
C THR A 3 2.60 33.17 -26.95
N ASP A 4 2.76 33.60 -25.69
CA ASP A 4 2.45 32.83 -24.48
C ASP A 4 1.07 32.16 -24.62
N PHE A 5 1.06 30.84 -24.84
CA PHE A 5 -0.18 30.07 -24.89
C PHE A 5 -0.75 30.00 -23.47
N VAL A 6 -1.74 30.83 -23.19
CA VAL A 6 -2.45 30.90 -21.91
C VAL A 6 -3.11 29.54 -21.62
N ALA A 7 -2.92 29.02 -20.40
CA ALA A 7 -3.54 27.77 -19.97
C ALA A 7 -5.06 27.80 -20.19
N LYS A 8 -5.62 26.80 -20.88
CA LYS A 8 -7.07 26.71 -21.10
C LYS A 8 -7.69 26.12 -19.83
N ARG A 9 -8.59 26.90 -19.22
CA ARG A 9 -9.45 26.47 -18.12
C ARG A 9 -10.83 26.17 -18.69
N THR A 10 -11.25 24.92 -18.62
CA THR A 10 -12.54 24.47 -19.15
C THR A 10 -13.35 23.84 -18.01
N PRO A 11 -14.61 24.26 -17.78
CA PRO A 11 -15.52 23.54 -16.90
C PRO A 11 -15.67 22.10 -17.37
N MET A 12 -15.61 21.16 -16.42
CA MET A 12 -15.85 19.74 -16.69
C MET A 12 -17.34 19.45 -16.77
N GLN A 13 -17.71 18.43 -17.54
CA GLN A 13 -19.06 17.90 -17.52
C GLN A 13 -19.31 17.24 -16.15
N GLU A 14 -20.48 17.47 -15.57
CA GLU A 14 -20.83 17.04 -14.21
C GLU A 14 -20.64 15.52 -14.02
N ARG A 15 -21.04 14.72 -15.01
CA ARG A 15 -20.83 13.25 -15.00
C ARG A 15 -19.37 12.83 -14.95
N GLU A 16 -18.47 13.59 -15.57
CA GLU A 16 -17.03 13.31 -15.54
C GLU A 16 -16.39 13.83 -14.26
N PHE A 17 -16.96 14.89 -13.67
CA PHE A 17 -16.46 15.50 -12.45
C PHE A 17 -16.83 14.71 -11.18
N GLU A 18 -17.97 14.02 -11.16
CA GLU A 18 -18.50 13.28 -10.00
C GLU A 18 -17.44 12.37 -9.33
N ARG A 19 -16.60 11.70 -10.14
CA ARG A 19 -15.52 10.85 -9.60
C ARG A 19 -14.45 11.65 -8.86
N TYR A 20 -14.08 12.82 -9.38
CA TYR A 20 -13.07 13.68 -8.76
C TYR A 20 -13.66 14.42 -7.56
N GLU A 21 -14.92 14.83 -7.64
CA GLU A 21 -15.63 15.43 -6.52
C GLU A 21 -15.59 14.52 -5.29
N LYS A 22 -15.88 13.22 -5.45
CA LYS A 22 -15.74 12.23 -4.36
C LYS A 22 -14.31 12.16 -3.81
N MET A 23 -13.31 12.16 -4.69
CA MET A 23 -11.90 12.19 -4.28
C MET A 23 -11.54 13.45 -3.49
N PHE A 24 -12.01 14.63 -3.91
CA PHE A 24 -11.78 15.89 -3.20
C PHE A 24 -12.44 15.92 -1.83
N HIS A 25 -13.69 15.45 -1.72
CA HIS A 25 -14.39 15.31 -0.44
C HIS A 25 -13.63 14.38 0.51
N GLN A 26 -13.14 13.24 0.01
CA GLN A 26 -12.32 12.32 0.78
C GLN A 26 -11.03 12.98 1.28
N VAL A 27 -10.32 13.72 0.42
CA VAL A 27 -9.09 14.40 0.84
C VAL A 27 -9.36 15.47 1.90
N HIS A 28 -10.46 16.23 1.79
CA HIS A 28 -10.87 17.18 2.83
C HIS A 28 -11.17 16.48 4.15
N GLN A 29 -11.87 15.36 4.11
CA GLN A 29 -12.13 14.55 5.31
C GLN A 29 -10.83 14.02 5.91
N GLU A 30 -9.92 13.47 5.11
CA GLU A 30 -8.64 12.95 5.56
C GLU A 30 -7.70 14.03 6.12
N LEU A 31 -7.76 15.25 5.59
CA LEU A 31 -7.06 16.42 6.15
C LEU A 31 -7.65 16.82 7.50
N LYS A 32 -8.98 16.79 7.64
CA LYS A 32 -9.68 17.09 8.90
C LYS A 32 -9.41 16.03 9.97
N GLU A 33 -9.31 14.77 9.57
CA GLU A 33 -8.98 13.63 10.43
C GLU A 33 -7.48 13.50 10.72
N GLY A 34 -6.63 14.35 10.13
CA GLY A 34 -5.17 14.31 10.31
C GLY A 34 -4.46 13.17 9.59
N LYS A 35 -5.19 12.37 8.78
CA LYS A 35 -4.64 11.30 7.93
C LYS A 35 -3.80 11.84 6.77
N ARG A 36 -4.09 13.06 6.33
CA ARG A 36 -3.25 13.84 5.41
C ARG A 36 -2.70 15.06 6.13
N THR A 37 -1.50 15.46 5.74
CA THR A 37 -0.85 16.66 6.26
C THR A 37 -0.55 17.60 5.11
N ILE A 38 -0.71 18.90 5.36
CA ILE A 38 -0.33 19.93 4.41
C ILE A 38 1.14 20.26 4.65
N ARG A 39 1.98 20.07 3.65
CA ARG A 39 3.42 20.31 3.71
C ARG A 39 3.86 21.40 2.74
N LYS A 40 5.03 21.97 3.00
CA LYS A 40 5.63 22.95 2.10
C LYS A 40 6.04 22.28 0.80
N PHE A 41 5.79 22.95 -0.32
CA PHE A 41 6.26 22.52 -1.63
C PHE A 41 7.64 23.14 -1.88
N GLU A 42 8.70 22.33 -1.86
CA GLU A 42 10.09 22.83 -1.88
C GLU A 42 10.88 22.50 -3.15
N ASP A 43 10.52 21.44 -3.88
CA ASP A 43 11.24 21.03 -5.09
C ASP A 43 10.22 20.56 -6.14
N VAL A 44 10.24 21.18 -7.33
CA VAL A 44 9.31 20.84 -8.41
C VAL A 44 9.56 19.43 -8.95
N GLU A 45 10.82 19.07 -9.19
CA GLU A 45 11.19 17.79 -9.80
C GLU A 45 10.92 16.61 -8.84
N GLN A 46 11.09 16.84 -7.53
CA GLN A 46 10.84 15.80 -6.51
C GLN A 46 9.38 15.74 -6.05
N ASN A 47 8.68 16.88 -5.98
CA ASN A 47 7.35 16.94 -5.36
C ASN A 47 6.20 16.89 -6.36
N LEU A 48 6.37 17.35 -7.60
CA LEU A 48 5.29 17.40 -8.59
C LEU A 48 5.20 16.08 -9.37
N LYS A 49 4.36 15.18 -8.89
CA LYS A 49 4.09 13.86 -9.48
C LYS A 49 2.62 13.71 -9.88
N GLU A 50 2.39 12.88 -10.89
CA GLU A 50 1.08 12.39 -11.31
C GLU A 50 0.35 11.68 -10.16
N ASN A 51 -0.97 11.62 -10.27
CA ASN A 51 -1.90 11.00 -9.32
C ASN A 51 -1.80 11.54 -7.88
N ARG A 52 -1.41 12.81 -7.73
CA ARG A 52 -1.26 13.46 -6.42
C ARG A 52 -2.09 14.73 -6.28
N PHE A 53 -2.34 15.08 -5.03
CA PHE A 53 -3.09 16.29 -4.64
C PHE A 53 -2.16 17.40 -4.19
N TYR A 54 -2.55 18.63 -4.50
CA TYR A 54 -1.86 19.84 -4.09
C TYR A 54 -2.87 20.91 -3.71
N LEU A 55 -2.44 21.86 -2.91
CA LEU A 55 -3.20 23.07 -2.63
C LEU A 55 -2.56 24.23 -3.37
N LEU A 56 -3.32 24.98 -4.15
CA LEU A 56 -2.85 26.17 -4.83
C LEU A 56 -3.80 27.33 -4.54
N ASP A 57 -3.31 28.39 -3.92
CA ASP A 57 -4.12 29.57 -3.54
C ASP A 57 -5.39 29.20 -2.75
N GLY A 58 -5.32 28.17 -1.90
CA GLY A 58 -6.44 27.69 -1.09
C GLY A 58 -7.41 26.76 -1.80
N LEU A 59 -7.18 26.46 -3.08
CA LEU A 59 -7.98 25.55 -3.88
C LEU A 59 -7.24 24.20 -4.05
N LEU A 60 -7.93 23.09 -3.78
CA LEU A 60 -7.38 21.76 -3.99
C LEU A 60 -7.35 21.43 -5.49
N LEU A 61 -6.28 20.77 -5.91
CA LEU A 61 -6.12 20.27 -7.27
C LEU A 61 -5.57 18.85 -7.27
N TYR A 62 -5.96 18.07 -8.28
CA TYR A 62 -5.47 16.73 -8.58
C TYR A 62 -4.71 16.76 -9.90
N LEU A 63 -3.44 16.39 -9.88
CA LEU A 63 -2.63 16.24 -11.08
C LEU A 63 -2.84 14.82 -11.61
N GLU A 64 -3.71 14.65 -12.61
CA GLU A 64 -4.02 13.31 -13.13
C GLU A 64 -2.88 12.76 -14.00
N SER A 65 -2.37 13.56 -14.93
CA SER A 65 -1.32 13.11 -15.84
C SER A 65 -0.43 14.25 -16.30
N VAL A 66 0.78 13.92 -16.71
CA VAL A 66 1.74 14.81 -17.35
C VAL A 66 2.07 14.19 -18.71
N ASP A 67 1.56 14.82 -19.76
CA ASP A 67 1.93 14.51 -21.13
C ASP A 67 3.32 15.07 -21.41
N ILE A 68 4.34 14.27 -21.11
CA ILE A 68 5.73 14.53 -21.50
C ILE A 68 5.82 14.23 -23.00
N GLY A 69 5.49 15.24 -23.81
CA GLY A 69 5.57 15.13 -25.27
C GLY A 69 6.90 14.54 -25.72
N ARG A 70 6.86 13.65 -26.71
CA ARG A 70 7.99 12.89 -27.29
C ARG A 70 9.11 13.73 -27.90
N ASP A 71 9.07 15.05 -27.79
CA ASP A 71 10.15 15.92 -28.25
C ASP A 71 11.19 16.09 -27.15
N ASN A 72 11.97 15.01 -26.96
CA ASN A 72 13.34 15.12 -26.47
C ASN A 72 14.12 15.97 -27.46
N VAL A 73 13.99 17.30 -27.40
CA VAL A 73 14.95 18.18 -28.04
C VAL A 73 16.25 18.00 -27.26
N GLN A 74 17.18 17.22 -27.84
CA GLN A 74 18.57 17.15 -27.40
C GLN A 74 19.17 18.56 -27.51
N LEU A 75 19.05 19.35 -26.43
CA LEU A 75 19.77 20.60 -26.28
C LEU A 75 21.12 20.34 -25.61
N GLY A 76 22.06 19.80 -26.38
CA GLY A 76 23.50 19.77 -26.09
C GLY A 76 23.96 18.98 -24.86
N GLU A 77 25.22 18.54 -24.87
CA GLU A 77 25.84 17.62 -23.90
C GLU A 77 25.91 18.12 -22.43
N ASN A 78 25.35 19.29 -22.10
CA ASN A 78 25.41 19.88 -20.75
C ASN A 78 24.07 20.37 -20.17
N THR A 79 22.92 20.02 -20.75
CA THR A 79 21.62 20.47 -20.23
C THR A 79 20.81 19.30 -19.66
N ARG A 80 20.54 19.32 -18.35
CA ARG A 80 19.65 18.35 -17.68
C ARG A 80 18.35 18.19 -18.49
N ARG A 81 17.93 16.94 -18.73
CA ARG A 81 16.69 16.57 -19.44
C ARG A 81 15.53 17.45 -18.95
N ARG A 82 15.03 18.33 -19.83
CA ARG A 82 13.99 19.32 -19.47
C ARG A 82 12.61 18.70 -19.68
N LEU A 83 11.86 18.51 -18.58
CA LEU A 83 10.45 18.10 -18.61
C LEU A 83 9.58 19.33 -18.95
N ASP A 84 9.19 19.49 -20.23
CA ASP A 84 8.31 20.58 -20.72
C ASP A 84 6.91 20.08 -21.16
N GLY A 85 6.42 19.04 -20.48
CA GLY A 85 5.11 18.44 -20.75
C GLY A 85 3.90 19.29 -20.33
N ARG A 86 2.74 19.00 -20.92
CA ARG A 86 1.44 19.55 -20.47
C ARG A 86 0.85 18.68 -19.38
N THR A 87 0.16 19.31 -18.43
CA THR A 87 -0.54 18.58 -17.37
C THR A 87 -2.01 18.39 -17.69
N ARG A 88 -2.65 17.35 -17.16
CA ARG A 88 -4.09 17.28 -17.00
C ARG A 88 -4.39 17.50 -15.52
N THR A 89 -4.74 18.73 -15.17
CA THR A 89 -4.96 19.15 -13.77
C THR A 89 -6.43 19.43 -13.54
N ILE A 90 -7.03 18.80 -12.54
CA ILE A 90 -8.44 18.98 -12.16
C ILE A 90 -8.46 19.77 -10.86
N PHE A 91 -9.25 20.84 -10.81
CA PHE A 91 -9.49 21.61 -9.59
C PHE A 91 -10.79 21.18 -8.91
N GLU A 92 -10.85 21.33 -7.59
CA GLU A 92 -12.02 20.94 -6.78
C GLU A 92 -13.32 21.69 -7.12
N ASN A 93 -13.22 22.80 -7.85
CA ASN A 93 -14.36 23.56 -8.34
C ASN A 93 -14.83 23.13 -9.74
N GLY A 94 -14.42 21.95 -10.22
CA GLY A 94 -14.84 21.41 -11.52
C GLY A 94 -14.11 21.99 -12.72
N ILE A 95 -13.01 22.73 -12.52
CA ILE A 95 -12.21 23.27 -13.63
C ILE A 95 -11.13 22.27 -14.03
N LEU A 96 -11.10 21.91 -15.31
CA LEU A 96 -9.98 21.23 -15.95
C LEU A 96 -9.00 22.26 -16.51
N SER A 97 -7.71 22.08 -16.24
CA SER A 97 -6.63 22.93 -16.74
C SER A 97 -5.54 22.10 -17.40
N ASN A 98 -5.04 22.59 -18.53
CA ASN A 98 -3.96 21.96 -19.28
C ASN A 98 -2.62 22.71 -19.21
N MET A 99 -2.33 23.31 -18.04
CA MET A 99 -1.16 24.16 -17.84
C MET A 99 0.15 23.39 -18.02
N LEU A 100 1.21 24.10 -18.41
CA LEU A 100 2.55 23.53 -18.51
C LEU A 100 3.03 23.03 -17.16
N TYR A 101 3.73 21.89 -17.13
CA TYR A 101 4.27 21.28 -15.92
C TYR A 101 5.11 22.29 -15.12
N ARG A 102 5.97 23.06 -15.79
CA ARG A 102 6.79 24.10 -15.14
C ARG A 102 5.96 25.25 -14.57
N SER A 103 4.90 25.66 -15.26
CA SER A 103 4.02 26.72 -14.77
C SER A 103 3.25 26.27 -13.54
N LEU A 104 2.78 25.02 -13.51
CA LEU A 104 2.19 24.41 -12.32
C LEU A 104 3.21 24.33 -11.18
N GLY A 105 4.40 23.80 -11.45
CA GLY A 105 5.49 23.69 -10.48
C GLY A 105 5.90 25.04 -9.87
N LYS A 106 6.06 26.08 -10.69
CA LYS A 106 6.38 27.43 -10.22
C LYS A 106 5.25 28.05 -9.39
N SER A 107 4.00 27.82 -9.78
CA SER A 107 2.83 28.28 -9.01
C SER A 107 2.78 27.59 -7.65
N LEU A 108 3.03 26.28 -7.61
CA LEU A 108 3.07 25.50 -6.38
C LEU A 108 4.27 25.86 -5.49
N TYR A 109 5.44 26.13 -6.08
CA TYR A 109 6.62 26.56 -5.34
C TYR A 109 6.43 27.94 -4.67
N SER A 110 5.75 28.86 -5.34
CA SER A 110 5.56 30.22 -4.83
C SER A 110 4.39 30.35 -3.85
N LYS A 111 3.26 29.68 -4.13
CA LYS A 111 2.00 29.88 -3.39
C LYS A 111 1.25 28.59 -3.06
N GLY A 112 1.79 27.45 -3.48
CA GLY A 112 1.16 26.16 -3.24
C GLY A 112 1.71 25.43 -2.03
N LYS A 113 1.01 24.35 -1.71
CA LYS A 113 1.38 23.39 -0.69
C LYS A 113 1.23 21.99 -1.26
N LEU A 114 2.11 21.10 -0.82
CA LEU A 114 1.96 19.68 -1.06
C LEU A 114 0.87 19.18 -0.11
N ILE A 115 -0.16 18.52 -0.63
CA ILE A 115 -0.97 17.65 0.21
C ILE A 115 -0.16 16.36 0.29
N SER A 116 0.25 15.96 1.49
CA SER A 116 0.88 14.66 1.63
C SER A 116 -0.06 13.64 0.98
N GLU A 117 0.51 12.55 0.51
CA GLU A 117 -0.31 11.35 0.37
C GLU A 117 -1.08 11.20 1.69
N ALA A 118 -2.25 10.55 1.67
CA ALA A 118 -2.72 10.01 2.93
C ALA A 118 -1.52 9.27 3.55
N ILE A 119 -1.45 9.18 4.87
CA ILE A 119 -0.54 8.23 5.47
C ILE A 119 -0.99 6.85 4.95
N ASP A 120 -0.51 6.53 3.76
CA ASP A 120 -0.91 5.46 2.87
C ASP A 120 0.16 4.44 3.11
N LEU A 121 -0.09 3.62 4.12
CA LEU A 121 0.54 2.33 4.13
C LEU A 121 -0.21 1.48 3.10
N TYR A 122 0.26 1.56 1.85
CA TYR A 122 0.11 0.52 0.80
C TYR A 122 -1.17 0.48 -0.03
N THR A 123 -1.52 1.57 -0.70
CA THR A 123 -2.86 1.70 -1.30
C THR A 123 -2.90 1.97 -2.81
N GLU A 124 -1.97 1.44 -3.60
CA GLU A 124 -2.19 1.34 -5.06
C GLU A 124 -2.67 -0.07 -5.53
N ASP A 125 -2.51 -1.11 -4.72
CA ASP A 125 -2.90 -2.49 -5.12
C ASP A 125 -4.12 -3.06 -4.39
N LEU A 126 -4.57 -2.41 -3.32
CA LEU A 126 -5.67 -2.88 -2.48
C LEU A 126 -7.03 -2.25 -2.84
N PHE A 127 -7.04 -1.09 -3.50
CA PHE A 127 -8.25 -0.29 -3.70
C PHE A 127 -9.18 -0.76 -4.82
N VAL A 128 -8.74 -1.66 -5.70
CA VAL A 128 -9.60 -2.02 -6.84
C VAL A 128 -10.71 -3.01 -6.47
N ASN A 129 -10.60 -3.81 -5.41
CA ASN A 129 -11.49 -4.98 -5.27
C ASN A 129 -12.07 -5.31 -3.88
N ALA A 130 -12.00 -4.42 -2.89
CA ALA A 130 -12.49 -4.76 -1.54
C ALA A 130 -14.01 -4.60 -1.31
N TYR A 131 -14.72 -3.84 -2.16
CA TYR A 131 -16.11 -3.42 -1.84
C TYR A 131 -17.22 -4.04 -2.69
N CYS A 132 -16.89 -4.94 -3.64
CA CYS A 132 -17.91 -5.66 -4.41
C CYS A 132 -17.47 -7.10 -4.59
N VAL A 133 -17.86 -8.01 -3.70
CA VAL A 133 -17.85 -9.44 -4.06
C VAL A 133 -18.97 -9.65 -5.07
N ASN A 134 -18.63 -9.60 -6.35
CA ASN A 134 -19.54 -9.95 -7.43
C ASN A 134 -19.34 -11.43 -7.80
N GLU A 135 -20.34 -12.06 -8.44
CA GLU A 135 -20.25 -13.44 -8.97
C GLU A 135 -19.12 -13.65 -10.02
N LYS A 136 -18.31 -12.63 -10.31
CA LYS A 136 -17.19 -12.62 -11.25
C LYS A 136 -15.80 -12.55 -10.58
N ASP A 137 -15.73 -12.57 -9.26
CA ASP A 137 -14.45 -12.47 -8.54
C ASP A 137 -13.60 -13.73 -8.70
N VAL A 138 -12.36 -13.56 -9.16
CA VAL A 138 -11.42 -14.66 -9.31
C VAL A 138 -10.73 -14.88 -7.98
N GLN A 139 -10.86 -16.10 -7.44
CA GLN A 139 -10.11 -16.50 -6.25
C GLN A 139 -8.61 -16.45 -6.59
N THR A 140 -7.88 -15.52 -5.96
CA THR A 140 -6.43 -15.32 -6.22
C THR A 140 -5.55 -16.16 -5.31
N GLY A 141 -6.07 -16.65 -4.18
CA GLY A 141 -5.33 -17.55 -3.30
C GLY A 141 -5.98 -17.78 -1.93
N TRP A 142 -5.13 -18.20 -0.99
CA TRP A 142 -5.48 -18.51 0.39
C TRP A 142 -4.45 -17.89 1.34
N ILE A 143 -4.93 -17.26 2.41
CA ILE A 143 -4.15 -17.10 3.65
C ILE A 143 -4.38 -18.36 4.47
N TYR A 144 -3.34 -18.94 5.03
CA TYR A 144 -3.49 -20.02 5.99
C TYR A 144 -2.70 -19.72 7.26
N VAL A 145 -3.27 -20.17 8.37
CA VAL A 145 -2.64 -20.16 9.69
C VAL A 145 -2.46 -21.60 10.12
N VAL A 146 -1.22 -21.99 10.40
CA VAL A 146 -0.89 -23.35 10.83
C VAL A 146 -0.11 -23.35 12.14
N LYS A 147 -0.23 -24.45 12.88
CA LYS A 147 0.52 -24.70 14.11
C LYS A 147 1.49 -25.86 13.90
N SER A 148 2.71 -25.73 14.40
CA SER A 148 3.70 -26.80 14.33
C SER A 148 3.26 -28.00 15.18
N LYS A 149 3.54 -29.21 14.70
CA LYS A 149 3.47 -30.46 15.47
C LYS A 149 4.86 -30.99 15.84
N SER A 150 5.87 -30.13 15.84
CA SER A 150 7.23 -30.51 16.23
C SER A 150 7.24 -30.98 17.68
N ASP A 151 7.94 -32.09 17.96
CA ASP A 151 8.19 -32.57 19.31
C ASP A 151 9.38 -31.86 19.98
N ASN A 152 10.09 -30.99 19.25
CA ASN A 152 11.23 -30.24 19.78
C ASN A 152 10.78 -29.32 20.93
N PRO A 153 11.31 -29.48 22.15
CA PRO A 153 10.94 -28.66 23.31
C PRO A 153 11.07 -27.14 23.08
N ASN A 154 12.03 -26.71 22.24
CA ASN A 154 12.24 -25.30 21.92
C ASN A 154 11.13 -24.71 21.05
N ILE A 155 10.28 -25.54 20.45
CA ILE A 155 9.14 -25.13 19.59
C ILE A 155 7.82 -25.49 20.29
N SER A 156 7.70 -26.72 20.81
CA SER A 156 6.45 -27.25 21.37
C SER A 156 6.00 -26.56 22.65
N THR A 157 6.93 -25.98 23.41
CA THR A 157 6.62 -25.22 24.64
C THR A 157 6.19 -23.79 24.37
N ILE A 158 6.38 -23.26 23.16
CA ILE A 158 6.01 -21.89 22.81
C ILE A 158 4.50 -21.82 22.63
N LYS A 159 3.84 -21.11 23.56
CA LYS A 159 2.41 -20.83 23.49
C LYS A 159 2.13 -19.86 22.34
N ASP A 160 1.00 -20.05 21.67
CA ASP A 160 0.50 -19.15 20.62
C ASP A 160 1.48 -18.93 19.47
N LEU A 161 2.28 -19.97 19.17
CA LEU A 161 3.16 -20.01 18.01
C LEU A 161 2.40 -20.46 16.77
N TYR A 162 2.30 -19.55 15.80
CA TYR A 162 1.62 -19.81 14.53
C TYR A 162 2.48 -19.37 13.35
N LYS A 163 2.40 -20.15 12.27
CA LYS A 163 2.86 -19.73 10.96
C LYS A 163 1.70 -19.12 10.20
N ILE A 164 1.94 -17.96 9.62
CA ILE A 164 1.02 -17.32 8.67
C ILE A 164 1.66 -17.42 7.30
N GLY A 165 0.93 -17.91 6.31
CA GLY A 165 1.48 -18.06 4.97
C GLY A 165 0.42 -17.94 3.89
N PHE A 166 0.90 -17.81 2.66
CA PHE A 166 0.07 -17.63 1.48
C PHE A 166 0.25 -18.76 0.48
N SER A 167 -0.81 -19.06 -0.24
CA SER A 167 -0.79 -20.07 -1.29
C SER A 167 -1.78 -19.73 -2.39
N THR A 168 -1.33 -19.81 -3.64
CA THR A 168 -2.21 -19.76 -4.82
C THR A 168 -2.88 -21.12 -5.08
N THR A 169 -2.29 -22.21 -4.58
CA THR A 169 -2.84 -23.57 -4.63
C THR A 169 -3.56 -23.91 -3.32
N SER A 170 -4.25 -25.07 -3.27
CA SER A 170 -4.91 -25.49 -2.04
C SER A 170 -3.92 -25.61 -0.88
N VAL A 171 -4.32 -25.16 0.31
CA VAL A 171 -3.48 -25.17 1.51
C VAL A 171 -2.98 -26.59 1.83
N LYS A 172 -3.81 -27.61 1.61
CA LYS A 172 -3.44 -29.02 1.83
C LYS A 172 -2.26 -29.46 0.95
N GLU A 173 -2.24 -29.06 -0.31
CA GLU A 173 -1.12 -29.36 -1.20
C GLU A 173 0.13 -28.56 -0.81
N ARG A 174 -0.02 -27.28 -0.43
CA ARG A 174 1.10 -26.43 -0.01
C ARG A 174 1.85 -26.95 1.22
N ILE A 175 1.15 -27.58 2.16
CA ILE A 175 1.74 -28.09 3.41
C ILE A 175 2.08 -29.59 3.38
N LYS A 176 1.82 -30.28 2.26
CA LYS A 176 1.98 -31.74 2.16
C LYS A 176 3.38 -32.25 2.49
N ASN A 177 4.39 -31.42 2.22
CA ASN A 177 5.80 -31.73 2.45
C ASN A 177 6.40 -30.95 3.65
N ALA A 178 5.57 -30.40 4.55
CA ALA A 178 6.01 -29.53 5.63
C ALA A 178 7.13 -30.13 6.50
N LYS A 179 7.04 -31.42 6.85
CA LYS A 179 8.05 -32.12 7.66
C LYS A 179 9.48 -32.07 7.11
N ASN A 180 9.64 -31.87 5.80
CA ASN A 180 10.95 -31.85 5.13
C ASN A 180 11.43 -30.43 4.80
N GLU A 181 10.67 -29.40 5.19
CA GLU A 181 10.92 -28.02 4.79
C GLU A 181 11.30 -27.14 5.99
N ALA A 182 12.39 -26.40 5.87
CA ALA A 182 12.87 -25.49 6.92
C ALA A 182 11.83 -24.41 7.29
N THR A 183 11.03 -23.93 6.32
CA THR A 183 9.97 -22.93 6.57
C THR A 183 8.84 -23.45 7.48
N TYR A 184 8.74 -24.76 7.65
CA TYR A 184 7.80 -25.42 8.58
C TYR A 184 8.52 -26.07 9.76
N LEU A 185 9.75 -25.64 10.05
CA LEU A 185 10.54 -26.10 11.19
C LEU A 185 10.82 -27.61 11.16
N PHE A 186 10.93 -28.20 9.96
CA PHE A 186 11.13 -29.64 9.75
C PHE A 186 10.11 -30.52 10.51
N ALA A 187 8.86 -30.06 10.60
CA ALA A 187 7.79 -30.77 11.29
C ALA A 187 6.48 -30.72 10.50
N ASP A 188 5.62 -31.70 10.76
CA ASP A 188 4.24 -31.64 10.28
C ASP A 188 3.51 -30.45 10.91
N VAL A 189 2.50 -29.95 10.21
CA VAL A 189 1.71 -28.80 10.67
C VAL A 189 0.22 -29.13 10.69
N LYS A 190 -0.51 -28.47 11.59
CA LYS A 190 -1.97 -28.52 11.68
C LYS A 190 -2.54 -27.21 11.13
N ILE A 191 -3.48 -27.30 10.19
CA ILE A 191 -4.28 -26.15 9.76
C ILE A 191 -5.17 -25.70 10.91
N VAL A 192 -5.06 -24.42 11.27
CA VAL A 192 -5.87 -23.77 12.30
C VAL A 192 -6.99 -22.97 11.63
N ALA A 193 -6.65 -22.20 10.60
CA ALA A 193 -7.61 -21.42 9.82
C ALA A 193 -7.16 -21.26 8.37
N THR A 194 -8.11 -21.06 7.47
CA THR A 194 -7.87 -20.71 6.07
C THR A 194 -8.85 -19.65 5.60
N TYR A 195 -8.33 -18.60 4.98
CA TYR A 195 -9.09 -17.47 4.49
C TYR A 195 -8.94 -17.40 2.97
N LYS A 196 -10.07 -17.32 2.26
CA LYS A 196 -10.05 -17.15 0.81
C LYS A 196 -9.77 -15.70 0.46
N ILE A 197 -8.89 -15.49 -0.51
CA ILE A 197 -8.58 -14.16 -1.03
C ILE A 197 -9.10 -14.07 -2.45
N TYR A 198 -9.79 -12.97 -2.74
CA TYR A 198 -10.36 -12.67 -4.04
C TYR A 198 -9.74 -11.38 -4.55
N ASN A 199 -9.35 -11.36 -5.83
CA ASN A 199 -8.90 -10.17 -6.55
C ASN A 199 -7.82 -9.30 -5.86
N ARG A 200 -6.94 -9.89 -5.01
CA ARG A 200 -5.81 -9.20 -4.34
C ARG A 200 -4.47 -9.85 -4.66
N ASN A 201 -3.41 -9.04 -4.67
CA ASN A 201 -2.02 -9.50 -4.67
C ASN A 201 -1.67 -10.13 -3.31
N ALA A 202 -1.68 -11.47 -3.28
CA ALA A 202 -1.36 -12.28 -2.10
C ALA A 202 -0.02 -11.88 -1.47
N ASP A 203 1.00 -11.64 -2.29
CA ASP A 203 2.35 -11.26 -1.85
C ASP A 203 2.37 -9.94 -1.06
N LYS A 204 1.53 -8.97 -1.42
CA LYS A 204 1.46 -7.69 -0.69
C LYS A 204 0.77 -7.85 0.67
N LEU A 205 -0.21 -8.74 0.74
CA LEU A 205 -0.92 -9.05 1.98
C LEU A 205 -0.01 -9.78 2.98
N GLU A 206 0.80 -10.69 2.48
CA GLU A 206 1.81 -11.41 3.25
C GLU A 206 2.80 -10.45 3.88
N ASN A 207 3.40 -9.59 3.06
CA ASN A 207 4.34 -8.59 3.53
C ASN A 207 3.73 -7.63 4.57
N LEU A 208 2.43 -7.33 4.47
CA LEU A 208 1.72 -6.51 5.44
C LEU A 208 1.59 -7.21 6.80
N LEU A 209 1.18 -8.49 6.82
CA LEU A 209 1.10 -9.28 8.06
C LEU A 209 2.46 -9.48 8.70
N HIS A 210 3.47 -9.80 7.89
CA HIS A 210 4.83 -10.00 8.39
C HIS A 210 5.39 -8.73 9.01
N ARG A 211 5.13 -7.56 8.41
CA ARG A 211 5.52 -6.28 8.99
C ARG A 211 4.71 -5.95 10.25
N PHE A 212 3.41 -6.20 10.24
CA PHE A 212 2.52 -5.91 11.36
C PHE A 212 2.93 -6.69 12.63
N PHE A 213 3.31 -7.96 12.47
CA PHE A 213 3.77 -8.81 13.55
C PHE A 213 5.30 -8.94 13.64
N ALA A 214 6.07 -8.07 12.98
CA ALA A 214 7.54 -8.20 12.90
C ALA A 214 8.21 -8.30 14.27
N ASN A 215 7.73 -7.53 15.25
CA ASN A 215 8.25 -7.51 16.62
C ASN A 215 7.88 -8.77 17.44
N ALA A 216 6.97 -9.59 16.93
CA ALA A 216 6.55 -10.86 17.52
C ALA A 216 6.99 -12.08 16.67
N CYS A 217 7.85 -11.85 15.67
CA CYS A 217 8.43 -12.91 14.86
C CYS A 217 9.32 -13.82 15.72
N LEU A 218 9.18 -15.12 15.53
CA LEU A 218 9.99 -16.13 16.18
C LEU A 218 11.47 -15.91 15.84
N ASN A 219 12.28 -15.66 16.85
CA ASN A 219 13.72 -15.52 16.71
C ASN A 219 14.41 -16.82 17.15
N LEU A 220 14.45 -17.81 16.25
CA LEU A 220 15.15 -19.07 16.47
C LEU A 220 16.03 -19.41 15.27
N ASP A 221 17.23 -19.89 15.56
CA ASP A 221 18.14 -20.40 14.54
C ASP A 221 17.95 -21.90 14.36
N LEU A 222 17.57 -22.29 13.15
CA LEU A 222 17.54 -23.69 12.74
C LEU A 222 18.79 -24.01 11.94
N PHE A 223 19.30 -25.22 12.10
CA PHE A 223 20.40 -25.74 11.29
C PHE A 223 19.86 -26.92 10.49
N ASP A 224 20.14 -26.92 9.19
CA ASP A 224 19.88 -28.11 8.37
C ASP A 224 20.89 -29.23 8.66
N ASP A 225 20.69 -30.41 8.07
CA ASP A 225 21.60 -31.56 8.21
C ASP A 225 23.04 -31.28 7.72
N LYS A 226 23.25 -30.16 7.03
CA LYS A 226 24.55 -29.70 6.49
C LYS A 226 25.15 -28.55 7.33
N GLY A 227 24.51 -28.16 8.43
CA GLY A 227 24.94 -27.08 9.32
C GLY A 227 24.64 -25.66 8.81
N GLN A 228 23.80 -25.49 7.78
CA GLN A 228 23.38 -24.19 7.27
C GLN A 228 22.31 -23.58 8.18
N ARG A 229 22.60 -22.39 8.69
CA ARG A 229 21.68 -21.61 9.54
C ARG A 229 20.54 -21.03 8.72
N THR A 230 19.31 -21.26 9.17
CA THR A 230 18.07 -20.68 8.62
C THR A 230 17.22 -20.11 9.75
N THR A 231 16.74 -18.88 9.58
CA THR A 231 15.83 -18.23 10.54
C THR A 231 14.44 -18.11 9.92
N PRO A 232 13.40 -18.72 10.51
CA PRO A 232 12.05 -18.64 10.00
C PRO A 232 11.47 -17.23 10.20
N ARG A 233 11.05 -16.57 9.10
CA ARG A 233 10.49 -15.19 9.15
C ARG A 233 8.96 -15.12 9.16
N GLU A 234 8.32 -16.26 9.08
CA GLU A 234 6.87 -16.39 8.86
C GLU A 234 6.15 -17.01 10.07
N TRP A 235 6.86 -17.14 11.19
CA TRP A 235 6.36 -17.70 12.45
C TRP A 235 6.27 -16.59 13.49
N PHE A 236 5.12 -16.50 14.17
CA PHE A 236 4.81 -15.40 15.08
C PHE A 236 4.26 -15.96 16.40
N VAL A 237 4.68 -15.34 17.50
CA VAL A 237 4.19 -15.64 18.86
C VAL A 237 3.08 -14.65 19.18
N VAL A 238 1.86 -14.96 18.74
CA VAL A 238 0.70 -14.06 18.78
C VAL A 238 -0.57 -14.89 19.01
N PRO A 239 -1.48 -14.48 19.91
CA PRO A 239 -2.76 -15.16 20.11
C PRO A 239 -3.55 -15.30 18.80
N PHE A 240 -4.20 -16.45 18.61
CA PHE A 240 -4.96 -16.71 17.37
C PHE A 240 -6.06 -15.67 17.13
N ASP A 241 -6.76 -15.24 18.17
CA ASP A 241 -7.84 -14.24 18.05
C ASP A 241 -7.32 -12.90 17.50
N VAL A 242 -6.08 -12.53 17.85
CA VAL A 242 -5.42 -11.34 17.31
C VAL A 242 -5.00 -11.53 15.85
N ILE A 243 -4.58 -12.74 15.48
CA ILE A 243 -4.28 -13.05 14.07
C ILE A 243 -5.56 -12.95 13.23
N ASP A 244 -6.67 -13.51 13.72
CA ASP A 244 -7.98 -13.42 13.05
C ASP A 244 -8.46 -11.96 12.94
N GLU A 245 -8.36 -11.18 14.01
CA GLU A 245 -8.67 -9.75 14.01
C GLU A 245 -7.80 -9.00 12.98
N ALA A 246 -6.49 -9.24 12.94
CA ALA A 246 -5.59 -8.63 11.99
C ALA A 246 -5.95 -8.98 10.54
N ILE A 247 -6.28 -10.24 10.26
CA ILE A 247 -6.72 -10.66 8.92
C ILE A 247 -8.02 -9.97 8.54
N ASN A 248 -8.99 -9.86 9.45
CA ASN A 248 -10.24 -9.13 9.21
C ASN A 248 -10.01 -7.64 8.96
N LEU A 249 -9.13 -7.00 9.75
CA LEU A 249 -8.72 -5.62 9.53
C LEU A 249 -8.01 -5.43 8.18
N ILE A 250 -7.26 -6.42 7.72
CA ILE A 250 -6.65 -6.42 6.39
C ILE A 250 -7.70 -6.55 5.29
N LEU A 251 -8.65 -7.45 5.44
CA LEU A 251 -9.74 -7.64 4.49
C LEU A 251 -10.61 -6.38 4.39
N ASN A 252 -10.83 -5.69 5.51
CA ASN A 252 -11.53 -4.41 5.53
C ASN A 252 -10.62 -3.18 5.33
N SER A 253 -9.33 -3.40 4.99
CA SER A 253 -8.33 -2.36 4.71
C SER A 253 -8.05 -1.36 5.84
N ASN A 254 -8.39 -1.72 7.08
CA ASN A 254 -8.26 -0.88 8.27
C ASN A 254 -6.96 -1.10 9.04
N ILE A 255 -6.23 -2.21 8.82
CA ILE A 255 -5.08 -2.59 9.67
C ILE A 255 -3.97 -1.52 9.76
N VAL A 256 -3.88 -0.65 8.77
CA VAL A 256 -2.88 0.43 8.70
C VAL A 256 -3.02 1.45 9.82
N ASN A 257 -4.23 1.62 10.36
CA ASN A 257 -4.53 2.50 11.48
C ASN A 257 -4.20 1.84 12.83
N TYR A 258 -3.73 0.60 12.80
CA TYR A 258 -3.45 -0.17 13.98
C TYR A 258 -1.99 -0.61 14.01
N GLU A 259 -1.55 -0.98 15.19
CA GLU A 259 -0.28 -1.67 15.42
C GLU A 259 -0.49 -2.80 16.42
N TYR A 260 0.38 -3.80 16.34
CA TYR A 260 0.39 -4.87 17.32
C TYR A 260 1.17 -4.42 18.56
N ASP A 261 0.48 -4.38 19.69
CA ASP A 261 1.08 -4.19 21.01
C ASP A 261 1.57 -5.54 21.54
N VAL A 262 2.89 -5.76 21.47
CA VAL A 262 3.52 -7.01 21.89
C VAL A 262 3.39 -7.23 23.40
N GLU A 263 3.42 -6.16 24.19
CA GLU A 263 3.36 -6.25 25.66
C GLU A 263 1.98 -6.69 26.13
N ASN A 264 0.93 -6.10 25.53
CA ASN A 264 -0.46 -6.39 25.88
C ASN A 264 -1.07 -7.53 25.04
N GLN A 265 -0.35 -8.00 24.02
CA GLN A 265 -0.79 -8.99 23.03
C GLN A 265 -2.14 -8.62 22.39
N LYS A 266 -2.26 -7.36 21.95
CA LYS A 266 -3.51 -6.82 21.39
C LYS A 266 -3.23 -5.91 20.21
N ILE A 267 -4.25 -5.73 19.38
CA ILE A 267 -4.25 -4.70 18.35
C ILE A 267 -4.71 -3.39 18.99
N LYS A 268 -3.95 -2.31 18.77
CA LYS A 268 -4.32 -0.96 19.21
C LYS A 268 -4.22 0.03 18.08
N LEU A 269 -4.92 1.16 18.21
CA LEU A 269 -4.78 2.26 17.27
C LEU A 269 -3.36 2.80 17.32
N ARG A 270 -2.80 3.02 16.14
CA ARG A 270 -1.48 3.58 15.96
C ARG A 270 -1.50 5.06 16.32
N SER A 271 -0.66 5.44 17.28
CA SER A 271 -0.47 6.84 17.72
C SER A 271 0.48 7.63 16.83
#